data_AF-A0A0T1T748-F1
#
_entry.id   AF-A0A0T1T748-F1
#
_cell.length_a   1.000
_cell.length_b   1.000
_cell.length_c   1.000
_cell.angle_alpha   90.00
_cell.angle_beta   90.00
_cell.angle_gamma   90.00
#
_symmetry.space_group_name_H-M   'P 1'
#
loop_
_entity.id
_entity.type
_entity.pdbx_description
1 polymer ?
#
loop_
_entity_poly.entity_id
_entity_poly.type
_entity_poly.pdbx_seq_one_letter_code
_entity_poly.pdbx_strand_id
1 'polypeptide(L)' 'MQVLIRVTGEFGEEQRRQIADAGARVGFAAGDVLTAVVAPGDLGRLTEVDCVAYVELSEPLRPEAGTWPQQQ' A
#
# COMPACT_ATOMS: atom_id res chain seq x y z
N MET A 1 -1.60 4.21 -8.81
CA MET A 1 -0.62 4.68 -7.82
C MET A 1 -0.35 3.55 -6.84
N GLN A 2 0.91 3.27 -6.51
CA GLN A 2 1.24 2.27 -5.48
C GLN A 2 1.23 2.91 -4.10
N VAL A 3 0.67 2.19 -3.14
CA VAL A 3 0.60 2.61 -1.74
C VAL A 3 0.98 1.47 -0.82
N LEU A 4 1.50 1.84 0.34
CA LEU A 4 1.60 0.98 1.50
C LEU A 4 0.44 1.31 2.44
N ILE A 5 -0.29 0.30 2.89
CA ILE A 5 -1.43 0.44 3.79
C ILE A 5 -1.12 -0.35 5.05
N ARG A 6 -1.33 0.25 6.21
CA ARG A 6 -1.36 -0.47 7.47
C ARG A 6 -2.78 -0.61 7.95
N VAL A 7 -3.18 -1.83 8.32
CA VAL A 7 -4.50 -2.10 8.88
C VAL A 7 -4.45 -2.25 10.40
N THR A 8 -5.60 -2.12 11.05
CA THR A 8 -5.77 -2.45 12.46
C THR A 8 -6.00 -3.97 12.60
N GLY A 9 -5.12 -4.64 13.35
CA GLY A 9 -5.22 -6.08 13.59
C GLY A 9 -4.77 -6.95 12.41
N GLU A 10 -5.22 -8.21 12.38
CA GLU A 10 -4.86 -9.16 11.33
C GLU A 10 -5.66 -8.89 10.04
N PHE A 11 -4.95 -8.96 8.90
CA PHE A 11 -5.57 -8.81 7.59
C PHE A 11 -6.30 -10.10 7.16
N GLY A 12 -7.63 -10.02 7.05
CA GLY A 12 -8.50 -11.09 6.58
C GLY A 12 -9.36 -10.69 5.38
N GLU A 13 -10.28 -11.59 5.01
CA GLU A 13 -11.18 -11.40 3.86
C GLU A 13 -12.11 -10.18 4.01
N GLU A 14 -12.54 -9.86 5.23
CA GLU A 14 -13.39 -8.68 5.47
C GLU A 14 -12.62 -7.37 5.22
N GLN A 15 -11.42 -7.23 5.77
CA GLN A 15 -10.56 -6.07 5.52
C GLN A 15 -10.20 -5.97 4.04
N ARG A 16 -9.90 -7.11 3.39
CA ARG A 16 -9.64 -7.16 1.94
C ARG A 16 -10.81 -6.58 1.15
N ARG A 17 -12.04 -6.98 1.50
CA ARG A 17 -13.25 -6.50 0.84
C ARG A 17 -13.46 -5.00 1.07
N GLN A 18 -13.35 -4.52 2.30
CA GLN A 18 -13.51 -3.09 2.62
C GLN A 18 -12.51 -2.21 1.86
N ILE A 19 -11.25 -2.64 1.80
CA ILE A 19 -10.19 -1.95 1.06
C ILE A 19 -10.46 -1.98 -0.46
N ALA A 20 -10.99 -3.09 -0.98
CA ALA A 20 -11.39 -3.19 -2.38
C ALA A 20 -12.57 -2.28 -2.73
N ASP A 21 -13.58 -2.20 -1.86
CA ASP A 21 -14.73 -1.32 -2.01
C ASP A 21 -14.32 0.17 -1.97
N ALA A 22 -13.24 0.50 -1.27
CA ALA A 22 -12.62 1.83 -1.28
C ALA A 22 -11.75 2.12 -2.52
N GLY A 23 -11.67 1.20 -3.49
CA GLY A 23 -10.98 1.39 -4.76
C GLY A 23 -9.52 0.93 -4.78
N ALA A 24 -9.04 0.24 -3.74
CA ALA A 24 -7.69 -0.31 -3.71
C ALA A 24 -7.64 -1.79 -4.10
N ARG A 25 -6.68 -2.14 -4.95
CA ARG A 25 -6.39 -3.53 -5.32
C ARG A 25 -5.15 -4.00 -4.56
N VAL A 26 -5.36 -4.82 -3.53
CA VAL A 26 -4.28 -5.40 -2.71
C VAL A 26 -3.47 -6.40 -3.54
N GLY A 27 -2.16 -6.19 -3.60
CA GLY A 27 -1.20 -7.06 -4.27
C GLY A 27 -0.53 -8.05 -3.30
N PHE A 28 0.00 -7.55 -2.19
CA PHE A 28 0.68 -8.36 -1.18
C PHE A 28 0.25 -7.96 0.23
N ALA A 29 0.31 -8.93 1.15
CA ALA A 29 0.00 -8.74 2.57
C ALA A 29 1.04 -9.48 3.42
N ALA A 30 1.58 -8.79 4.43
CA ALA A 30 2.43 -9.35 5.47
C ALA A 30 1.98 -8.83 6.83
N GLY A 31 1.23 -9.66 7.56
CA GLY A 31 0.62 -9.27 8.84
C GLY A 31 -0.37 -8.13 8.65
N ASP A 32 -0.10 -6.99 9.29
CA ASP A 32 -0.92 -5.77 9.24
C ASP A 32 -0.50 -4.78 8.13
N VAL A 33 0.51 -5.13 7.31
CA VAL A 33 1.02 -4.26 6.25
C VAL A 33 0.70 -4.83 4.87
N LEU A 34 0.15 -3.99 4.00
CA LEU A 34 -0.31 -4.33 2.66
C LEU A 34 0.36 -3.45 1.62
N THR A 35 0.61 -4.00 0.43
CA THR A 35 0.87 -3.20 -0.76
C THR A 35 -0.37 -3.23 -1.65
N ALA A 36 -0.75 -2.07 -2.17
CA ALA A 36 -1.93 -1.96 -3.02
C ALA A 36 -1.72 -0.97 -4.17
N VAL A 37 -2.56 -1.09 -5.19
CA VAL A 37 -2.70 -0.12 -6.25
C VAL A 37 -4.03 0.59 -6.11
N VAL A 38 -4.01 1.92 -6.16
CA VAL A 38 -5.19 2.79 -6.09
C VAL A 38 -5.23 3.71 -7.31
N ALA A 39 -6.42 4.05 -7.79
CA ALA A 39 -6.58 5.06 -8.83
C ALA A 39 -6.33 6.49 -8.27
N PRO A 40 -5.91 7.44 -9.10
CA PRO A 40 -5.84 8.84 -8.70
C PRO A 40 -7.21 9.34 -8.22
N GLY A 41 -7.25 10.00 -7.06
CA GLY A 41 -8.48 10.52 -6.46
C GLY A 41 -9.17 9.59 -5.45
N ASP A 42 -8.86 8.29 -5.46
CA ASP A 42 -9.45 7.32 -4.52
C ASP A 42 -8.66 7.21 -3.20
N LEU A 43 -7.49 7.87 -3.08
CA LEU A 43 -6.67 7.82 -1.87
C LEU A 43 -7.43 8.31 -0.62
N GLY A 44 -8.25 9.35 -0.76
CA GLY A 44 -9.05 9.88 0.35
C GLY A 44 -10.15 8.91 0.81
N ARG A 45 -10.61 7.99 -0.04
CA ARG A 45 -11.59 6.98 0.38
C ARG A 45 -10.96 5.91 1.26
N LEU A 46 -9.67 5.59 1.03
CA LEU A 46 -8.95 4.63 1.86
C LEU A 46 -8.74 5.11 3.29
N THR A 47 -8.59 6.42 3.51
CA THR A 47 -8.40 6.98 4.86
C THR A 47 -9.68 6.96 5.70
N GLU A 48 -10.84 6.76 5.07
CA GLU A 48 -12.15 6.65 5.73
C GLU A 48 -12.53 5.19 6.03
N VAL A 49 -11.70 4.22 5.65
CA VAL A 49 -11.97 2.80 5.94
C VAL A 49 -11.58 2.50 7.38
N ASP A 50 -12.53 2.02 8.19
CA ASP A 50 -12.35 1.77 9.63
C ASP A 50 -11.13 0.90 9.97
N CYS A 51 -10.83 -0.11 9.14
CA CYS A 51 -9.68 -0.98 9.36
C CYS A 51 -8.34 -0.39 8.90
N VAL A 52 -8.31 0.78 8.25
CA VAL A 52 -7.07 1.41 7.77
C VAL A 52 -6.51 2.35 8.84
N ALA A 53 -5.35 1.99 9.39
CA ALA A 53 -4.64 2.79 10.38
C ALA A 53 -3.76 3.86 9.75
N TYR A 54 -3.20 3.58 8.56
CA TYR A 54 -2.20 4.42 7.92
C TYR A 54 -2.09 4.12 6.43
N VAL A 55 -1.82 5.15 5.62
CA VAL A 55 -1.56 5.04 4.18
C VAL A 55 -0.36 5.88 3.80
N GLU A 56 0.58 5.29 3.06
CA GLU A 56 1.78 5.95 2.54
C GLU A 56 1.88 5.77 1.02
N LEU A 57 2.28 6.84 0.34
CA LEU A 57 2.60 6.78 -1.09
C LEU A 57 3.95 6.07 -1.27
N SER A 58 3.98 5.04 -2.10
CA SER A 58 5.23 4.32 -2.34
C SER A 58 6.19 5.18 -3.17
N GLU A 59 7.36 5.47 -2.60
CA GLU A 59 8.44 6.15 -3.31
C GLU A 59 9.44 5.15 -3.89
N PRO A 60 10.04 5.47 -5.05
CA PRO A 60 10.97 4.56 -5.67
C PRO A 60 12.30 4.60 -4.91
N LEU A 61 12.76 3.43 -4.48
CA LEU A 61 14.08 3.31 -3.86
C LEU A 61 15.18 3.65 -4.87
N ARG A 62 16.24 4.28 -4.39
CA ARG A 62 17.47 4.56 -5.13
C ARG A 62 18.62 3.86 -4.43
N PRO A 63 19.57 3.27 -5.18
CA PRO A 63 20.80 2.78 -4.59
C PRO A 63 21.48 3.88 -3.78
N GLU A 64 22.06 3.53 -2.65
CA GLU A 64 22.95 4.43 -1.92
C GLU A 64 24.10 4.84 -2.87
N ALA A 65 24.45 6.12 -2.88
CA ALA A 65 25.47 6.66 -3.77
C ALA A 65 26.77 5.84 -3.65
N GLY A 66 27.13 5.11 -4.71
CA GLY A 66 28.30 4.21 -4.74
C GLY A 66 27.99 2.76 -5.13
N THR A 67 26.72 2.35 -5.23
CA THR A 67 26.32 0.99 -5.64
C THR A 67 25.75 0.89 -7.05
N TRP A 68 26.04 1.86 -7.93
CA TRP A 68 25.79 1.64 -9.35
C TRP A 68 26.79 0.59 -9.86
N PRO A 69 26.35 -0.54 -10.45
CA PRO A 69 27.26 -1.35 -11.22
C PRO A 69 27.76 -0.47 -12.36
N GLN A 70 29.06 -0.15 -12.35
CA GLN A 70 29.72 0.42 -13.51
C GLN A 70 29.42 -0.55 -14.65
N GLN A 71 28.63 -0.11 -15.62
CA GLN A 71 28.49 -0.85 -16.88
C GLN A 71 29.88 -0.83 -17.52
N GLN A 72 30.58 -1.96 -17.41
CA GLN A 72 31.73 -2.28 -18.24
C GLN A 72 31.24 -2.68 -19.63
#